data_AF-A0A8T5I2Q2-F1
#
_entry.id   AF-A0A8T5I2Q2-F1
#
_cell.length_a   1.000
_cell.length_b   1.000
_cell.length_c   1.000
_cell.angle_alpha   90.00
_cell.angle_beta   90.00
_cell.angle_gamma   90.00
#
_symmetry.space_group_name_H-M   'P 1'
#
loop_
_entity.id
_entity.type
_entity.pdbx_description
1 polymer ?
#
loop_
_entity_poly.entity_id
_entity_poly.type
_entity_poly.pdbx_seq_one_letter_code
_entity_poly.pdbx_strand_id
1 'polypeptide(L)' 'MNLKDKITEYPNFPKKGILFRDFSPILKDPSS' A
#
# COMPACT_ATOMS: atom_id res chain seq x y z
N MET A 1 11.06 -10.22 6.75
CA MET A 1 10.22 -9.00 6.72
C MET A 1 8.86 -9.40 6.17
N ASN A 2 7.75 -9.16 6.87
CA ASN A 2 6.44 -9.54 6.34
C ASN A 2 6.01 -8.51 5.29
N LEU A 3 5.67 -8.95 4.07
CA LEU A 3 5.20 -8.05 3.00
C LEU A 3 3.96 -7.24 3.40
N LYS A 4 3.15 -7.79 4.32
CA LYS A 4 1.97 -7.13 4.88
C LYS A 4 2.32 -5.82 5.59
N ASP A 5 3.50 -5.73 6.21
CA ASP A 5 3.95 -4.54 6.94
C ASP A 5 4.36 -3.39 6.00
N LYS A 6 4.56 -3.68 4.70
CA LYS A 6 4.93 -2.69 3.66
C LYS A 6 3.71 -2.10 2.92
N ILE A 7 2.48 -2.52 3.24
CA ILE A 7 1.26 -1.99 2.62
C ILE A 7 0.77 -0.77 3.42
N THR A 8 0.60 0.36 2.76
CA THR A 8 0.07 1.58 3.40
C THR A 8 -1.42 1.71 3.11
N GLU A 9 -2.23 1.99 4.13
CA GLU A 9 -3.67 2.16 3.97
C GLU A 9 -4.07 3.64 3.99
N TYR A 10 -4.90 4.04 3.03
CA TYR A 10 -5.44 5.38 2.88
C TYR A 10 -6.96 5.33 2.90
N PRO A 11 -7.60 5.62 4.05
CA PRO A 11 -9.05 5.66 4.11
C PRO A 11 -9.62 6.87 3.35
N ASN A 12 -10.78 6.68 2.74
CA ASN A 12 -11.51 7.69 1.97
C ASN A 12 -10.79 8.21 0.71
N PHE A 13 -9.92 7.39 0.11
CA PHE A 13 -9.20 7.73 -1.12
C PHE A 13 -9.55 6.77 -2.28
N PRO A 14 -9.74 7.25 -3.52
CA PRO A 14 -9.83 8.67 -3.93
C PRO A 14 -11.21 9.27 -3.64
N LYS A 15 -12.16 8.48 -3.12
CA LYS A 15 -13.51 8.92 -2.75
C LYS A 15 -13.85 8.43 -1.33
N LYS A 16 -14.71 9.17 -0.64
CA LYS A 16 -15.22 8.80 0.68
C LYS A 16 -15.84 7.39 0.66
N GLY A 17 -15.50 6.58 1.66
CA GLY A 17 -15.96 5.19 1.80
C GLY A 17 -15.05 4.12 1.19
N ILE A 18 -13.97 4.51 0.50
CA ILE A 18 -12.99 3.57 -0.06
C ILE A 18 -11.77 3.47 0.87
N LEU A 19 -11.36 2.25 1.24
CA LEU A 19 -10.06 2.00 1.88
C LEU A 19 -9.06 1.61 0.79
N PHE A 20 -8.21 2.55 0.40
CA PHE A 20 -7.18 2.29 -0.60
C PHE A 20 -5.94 1.67 0.06
N ARG A 21 -5.35 0.66 -0.58
CA ARG A 21 -4.14 -0.01 -0.10
C ARG A 21 -3.02 0.17 -1.12
N ASP A 22 -2.00 0.93 -0.73
CA ASP A 22 -0.82 1.19 -1.56
C ASP A 22 0.24 0.12 -1.34
N PHE A 23 0.57 -0.59 -2.41
CA PHE A 23 1.65 -1.57 -2.49
C PHE A 23 2.84 -1.07 -3.32
N SER A 24 2.83 0.20 -3.76
CA SER A 24 3.97 0.84 -4.44
C SER A 24 5.30 0.75 -3.65
N PRO A 25 5.31 0.79 -2.30
CA PRO A 25 6.53 0.57 -1.53
C PRO A 25 7.17 -0.81 -1.73
N ILE A 26 6.38 -1.81 -2.14
CA ILE A 26 6.88 -3.16 -2.47
C ILE A 26 7.51 -3.16 -3.86
N LEU A 27 6.94 -2.40 -4.81
CA LEU A 27 7.44 -2.32 -6.19
C LEU A 27 8.70 -1.46 -6.34
N LYS A 28 8.95 -0.53 -5.40
CA LYS A 28 10.16 0.31 -5.37
C LYS A 28 11.42 -0.42 -4.94
N ASP A 29 11.32 -1.69 -4.55
CA ASP A 29 12.44 -2.52 -4.15
C ASP A 29 12.75 -3.50 -5.31
N PRO A 30 13.62 -3.15 -6.26
CA PRO A 30 14.02 -4.05 -7.35
C PRO A 30 14.94 -5.19 -6.87
N SER A 31 15.24 -5.23 -5.57
CA SER A 31 16.13 -6.20 -4.92
C SER A 31 15.43 -7.56 -4.78
N SER A 32 15.43 -8.33 -5.87
CA SER A 32 15.34 -9.79 -5.82
C SER A 32 16.67 -10.40 -6.26
#